data_AF-A0A094EKL2-F1
#
_entry.id   AF-A0A094EKL2-F1
#
_cell.length_a   1.000
_cell.length_b   1.000
_cell.length_c   1.000
_cell.angle_alpha   90.00
_cell.angle_beta   90.00
_cell.angle_gamma   90.00
#
_symmetry.space_group_name_H-M   'P 1'
#
loop_
_entity.id
_entity.type
_entity.pdbx_description
1 polymer ?
#
loop_
_entity_poly.entity_id
_entity_poly.type
_entity_poly.pdbx_seq_one_letter_code
_entity_poly.pdbx_strand_id
1 'polypeptide(L)'
;MSAHGQSTSSSQKNHSTPASRRALSSFLLLLAAATGLEAGGHNATADAGIPIKITNSCPATIWPALATQEGRGPTTHGFELAPKASRELSVSQDWQGRVWARTNCSFNADGTSASDGGRKACDTGDCDGVETPPQPSSKLPSNPAPTKPTPSTTSPS
;
A
#
# COMPACT_ATOMS: atom_id res chain seq x y z
N MET A 1 -3.66 69.88 -0.06
CA MET A 1 -3.64 69.07 1.18
C MET A 1 -2.86 67.82 0.82
N SER A 2 -1.53 67.87 0.84
CA SER A 2 -0.68 67.54 2.00
C SER A 2 -0.96 66.12 2.52
N ALA A 3 0.00 65.21 2.70
CA ALA A 3 1.44 65.21 2.46
C ALA A 3 2.03 63.81 2.80
N HIS A 4 3.31 63.63 2.44
CA HIS A 4 4.33 62.72 3.03
C HIS A 4 4.17 61.21 2.78
N GLY A 5 5.21 60.42 2.52
CA GLY A 5 6.67 60.58 2.58
C GLY A 5 7.23 59.17 2.83
N GLN A 6 7.83 58.53 1.82
CA GLN A 6 9.28 58.31 1.67
C GLN A 6 10.01 57.67 2.88
N SER A 7 10.66 56.53 2.58
CA SER A 7 12.13 56.35 2.70
C SER A 7 12.64 55.24 3.64
N THR A 8 13.28 54.25 2.99
CA THR A 8 14.64 53.69 3.21
C THR A 8 15.01 52.94 4.50
N SER A 9 15.38 51.67 4.28
CA SER A 9 16.70 51.05 4.51
C SER A 9 17.44 51.32 5.83
N SER A 10 17.79 50.26 6.56
CA SER A 10 19.21 49.99 6.90
C SER A 10 19.40 48.58 7.49
N SER A 11 20.51 47.98 7.07
CA SER A 11 21.09 46.70 7.49
C SER A 11 21.87 46.86 8.80
N GLN A 12 21.81 45.89 9.71
CA GLN A 12 22.92 45.67 10.65
C GLN A 12 22.97 44.23 11.20
N LYS A 13 24.00 43.51 10.74
CA LYS A 13 24.56 42.30 11.36
C LYS A 13 25.24 42.70 12.67
N ASN A 14 24.88 42.07 13.78
CA ASN A 14 25.67 42.13 15.01
C ASN A 14 25.99 40.71 15.48
N HIS A 15 27.24 40.31 15.24
CA HIS A 15 27.89 39.19 15.91
C HIS A 15 28.31 39.65 17.31
N SER A 16 27.96 38.88 18.33
CA SER A 16 28.62 38.92 19.64
C SER A 16 28.55 37.53 20.30
N THR A 17 29.69 36.83 20.35
CA THR A 17 30.00 35.83 21.37
C THR A 17 30.75 36.56 22.49
N PRO A 18 30.58 36.21 23.78
CA PRO A 18 31.63 35.38 24.40
C PRO A 18 31.18 34.45 25.56
N ALA A 19 32.08 33.50 25.83
CA ALA A 19 32.40 32.85 27.12
C ALA A 19 31.28 32.06 27.86
N SER A 20 31.29 30.73 27.81
CA SER A 20 32.10 29.83 28.67
C SER A 20 31.93 30.06 30.18
N ARG A 21 31.05 29.29 30.83
CA ARG A 21 31.27 28.73 32.17
C ARG A 21 30.65 27.33 32.29
N ARG A 22 31.46 26.41 32.79
CA ARG A 22 31.17 24.99 33.04
C ARG A 22 30.40 24.82 34.35
N ALA A 23 29.47 23.86 34.41
CA ALA A 23 29.09 23.15 35.63
C ALA A 23 28.45 21.81 35.20
N LEU A 24 29.23 20.72 35.21
CA LEU A 24 29.25 19.68 36.26
C LEU A 24 28.00 18.79 36.26
N SER A 25 28.11 17.70 35.50
CA SER A 25 27.85 16.32 35.93
C SER A 25 26.79 16.11 37.01
N SER A 26 25.60 15.67 36.60
CA SER A 26 24.79 14.76 37.41
C SER A 26 24.61 13.45 36.65
N PHE A 27 25.43 12.49 37.07
CA PHE A 27 25.35 11.07 36.78
C PHE A 27 24.02 10.55 37.34
N LEU A 28 23.10 10.11 36.50
CA LEU A 28 22.04 9.18 36.93
C LEU A 28 22.21 7.89 36.14
N LEU A 29 23.03 6.98 36.67
CA LEU A 29 23.00 5.57 36.29
C LEU A 29 21.72 4.98 36.86
N LEU A 30 20.74 4.69 36.00
CA LEU A 30 19.73 3.68 36.31
C LEU A 30 20.31 2.32 35.94
N LEU A 31 20.65 1.54 36.97
CA LEU A 31 21.05 0.15 36.85
C LEU A 31 19.92 -0.77 37.35
N ALA A 32 19.78 -1.88 36.64
CA ALA A 32 19.01 -3.10 36.93
C ALA A 32 17.51 -3.06 36.53
N ALA A 33 16.94 -4.11 35.94
CA ALA A 33 17.39 -5.50 35.85
C ALA A 33 17.01 -6.12 34.50
N ALA A 34 17.89 -6.96 33.97
CA ALA A 34 17.56 -7.92 32.94
C ALA A 34 16.72 -9.05 33.57
N THR A 35 15.45 -9.13 33.20
CA THR A 35 14.67 -10.37 33.30
C THR A 35 13.95 -10.60 31.99
N GLY A 36 14.28 -11.74 31.37
CA GLY A 36 13.45 -12.38 30.36
C GLY A 36 13.61 -11.87 28.93
N LEU A 37 14.58 -12.44 28.21
CA LEU A 37 14.38 -12.72 26.78
C LEU A 37 13.27 -13.78 26.71
N GLU A 38 12.00 -13.36 26.74
CA GLU A 38 10.94 -14.23 26.27
C GLU A 38 11.01 -14.22 24.74
N ALA A 39 11.72 -15.20 24.21
CA ALA A 39 11.60 -15.65 22.83
C ALA A 39 10.19 -16.25 22.63
N GLY A 40 9.18 -15.40 22.74
CA GLY A 40 7.80 -15.63 22.35
C GLY A 40 7.46 -14.83 21.10
N GLY A 41 8.47 -14.52 20.28
CA GLY A 41 8.27 -14.13 18.90
C GLY A 41 7.66 -15.32 18.18
N HIS A 42 6.34 -15.46 18.22
CA HIS A 42 5.65 -15.83 17.01
C HIS A 42 6.08 -14.75 16.03
N ASN A 43 7.13 -15.05 15.27
CA ASN A 43 7.31 -14.41 14.00
C ASN A 43 6.00 -14.77 13.28
N ALA A 44 4.99 -13.91 13.44
CA ALA A 44 4.23 -13.51 12.29
C ALA A 44 5.32 -13.02 11.33
N THR A 45 5.93 -13.98 10.62
CA THR A 45 6.27 -13.78 9.23
C THR A 45 4.98 -13.20 8.70
N ALA A 46 4.90 -11.87 8.73
CA ALA A 46 3.99 -11.12 7.91
C ALA A 46 4.17 -11.80 6.57
N ASP A 47 3.15 -12.54 6.15
CA ASP A 47 3.19 -13.34 4.94
C ASP A 47 3.75 -12.44 3.86
N ALA A 48 5.05 -12.60 3.60
CA ALA A 48 5.82 -11.63 2.86
C ALA A 48 5.44 -11.92 1.44
N GLY A 49 4.42 -11.20 0.95
CA GLY A 49 3.78 -11.50 -0.31
C GLY A 49 4.83 -11.69 -1.40
N ILE A 50 4.72 -12.77 -2.15
CA ILE A 50 5.57 -13.06 -3.28
C ILE A 50 5.20 -12.07 -4.40
N PRO A 51 6.15 -11.30 -4.94
CA PRO A 51 5.85 -10.31 -5.96
C PRO A 51 5.61 -10.98 -7.32
N ILE A 52 4.58 -10.52 -8.01
CA ILE A 52 4.33 -10.80 -9.43
C ILE A 52 4.44 -9.48 -10.18
N LYS A 53 5.40 -9.40 -11.10
CA LYS A 53 5.58 -8.23 -11.97
C LYS A 53 5.01 -8.52 -13.35
N ILE A 54 4.03 -7.71 -13.77
CA ILE A 54 3.41 -7.77 -15.08
C ILE A 54 3.92 -6.59 -15.91
N THR A 55 4.55 -6.86 -17.05
CA THR A 55 5.11 -5.86 -17.96
C THR A 55 4.44 -5.97 -19.33
N ASN A 56 3.86 -4.87 -19.80
CA ASN A 56 3.36 -4.79 -21.17
C ASN A 56 4.51 -4.46 -22.13
N SER A 57 5.03 -5.47 -22.82
CA SER A 57 6.06 -5.25 -23.86
C SER A 57 5.46 -4.96 -25.24
N CYS A 58 4.14 -5.04 -25.40
CA CYS A 58 3.42 -4.77 -26.65
C CYS A 58 3.42 -3.26 -26.98
N PRO A 59 3.17 -2.89 -28.26
CA PRO A 59 3.02 -1.49 -28.66
C PRO A 59 1.63 -0.91 -28.35
N ALA A 60 0.67 -1.74 -27.96
CA ALA A 60 -0.70 -1.35 -27.64
C ALA A 60 -1.01 -1.57 -26.15
N THR A 61 -1.99 -0.84 -25.63
CA THR A 61 -2.55 -1.07 -24.29
C THR A 61 -3.11 -2.48 -24.20
N ILE A 62 -2.89 -3.12 -23.06
CA ILE A 62 -3.53 -4.38 -22.69
C ILE A 62 -4.26 -4.19 -21.36
N TRP A 63 -5.22 -5.06 -21.07
CA TRP A 63 -5.88 -5.08 -19.77
C TRP A 63 -5.62 -6.42 -19.09
N PRO A 64 -4.53 -6.56 -18.30
CA PRO A 64 -4.28 -7.78 -17.56
C PRO A 64 -5.48 -8.14 -16.67
N ALA A 65 -5.73 -9.43 -16.54
CA ALA A 65 -6.76 -10.00 -15.69
C ALA A 65 -6.17 -11.17 -14.90
N LEU A 66 -6.63 -11.31 -13.66
CA LEU A 66 -6.13 -12.25 -12.67
C LEU A 66 -7.28 -12.95 -11.98
N ALA A 67 -7.17 -14.27 -11.86
CA ALA A 67 -8.13 -15.09 -11.12
C ALA A 67 -7.39 -15.89 -10.05
N THR A 68 -7.85 -15.79 -8.81
CA THR A 68 -7.37 -16.60 -7.70
C THR A 68 -8.21 -17.86 -7.59
N GLN A 69 -7.53 -19.01 -7.56
CA GLN A 69 -8.14 -20.33 -7.38
C GLN A 69 -7.91 -20.81 -5.95
N GLU A 70 -6.70 -20.62 -5.40
CA GLU A 70 -6.30 -20.98 -4.04
C GLU A 70 -5.31 -19.94 -3.47
N GLY A 71 -5.17 -19.92 -2.14
CA GLY A 71 -4.32 -18.97 -1.42
C GLY A 71 -4.85 -17.52 -1.47
N ARG A 72 -4.03 -16.56 -1.01
CA ARG A 72 -4.36 -15.13 -1.03
C ARG A 72 -3.86 -14.48 -2.31
N GLY A 73 -4.80 -14.02 -3.12
CA GLY A 73 -4.53 -13.31 -4.35
C GLY A 73 -4.13 -11.85 -4.19
N PRO A 74 -3.87 -11.16 -5.31
CA PRO A 74 -3.51 -9.75 -5.34
C PRO A 74 -4.69 -8.84 -4.96
N THR A 75 -4.40 -7.59 -4.61
CA THR A 75 -5.42 -6.58 -4.25
C THR A 75 -6.27 -6.10 -5.42
N THR A 76 -5.83 -6.33 -6.66
CA THR A 76 -6.58 -6.05 -7.88
C THR A 76 -6.55 -7.26 -8.80
N HIS A 77 -7.67 -7.50 -9.48
CA HIS A 77 -7.86 -8.63 -10.36
C HIS A 77 -7.91 -8.24 -11.83
N GLY A 78 -7.95 -6.95 -12.14
CA GLY A 78 -7.91 -6.46 -13.51
C GLY A 78 -7.61 -4.98 -13.54
N PHE A 79 -6.88 -4.55 -14.57
CA PHE A 79 -6.48 -3.16 -14.73
C PHE A 79 -6.02 -2.88 -16.17
N GLU A 80 -6.02 -1.62 -16.58
CA GLU A 80 -5.34 -1.15 -17.78
C GLU A 80 -3.82 -1.09 -17.61
N LEU A 81 -3.06 -1.53 -18.62
CA LEU A 81 -1.61 -1.44 -18.65
C LEU A 81 -1.13 -0.89 -20.00
N ALA A 82 -0.72 0.37 -19.99
CA ALA A 82 -0.21 1.09 -21.17
C ALA A 82 1.05 0.42 -21.77
N PRO A 83 1.39 0.70 -23.04
CA PRO A 83 2.61 0.21 -23.67
C PRO A 83 3.85 0.50 -22.83
N LYS A 84 4.72 -0.50 -22.68
CA LYS A 84 5.99 -0.45 -21.92
C LYS A 84 5.84 -0.22 -20.41
N ALA A 85 4.61 -0.10 -19.90
CA ALA A 85 4.35 0.01 -18.47
C ALA A 85 4.55 -1.34 -17.75
N SER A 86 4.81 -1.27 -16.46
CA SER A 86 4.86 -2.42 -15.57
C SER A 86 4.07 -2.16 -14.31
N ARG A 87 3.47 -3.21 -13.74
CA ARG A 87 2.80 -3.17 -12.45
C ARG A 87 3.24 -4.37 -11.63
N GLU A 88 3.56 -4.13 -10.37
CA GLU A 88 3.87 -5.18 -9.39
C GLU A 88 2.65 -5.41 -8.50
N LEU A 89 2.39 -6.69 -8.21
CA LEU A 89 1.33 -7.17 -7.34
C LEU A 89 1.93 -8.14 -6.33
N SER A 90 1.28 -8.34 -5.19
CA SER A 90 1.72 -9.30 -4.18
C SER A 90 0.68 -10.40 -4.00
N VAL A 91 1.13 -11.64 -3.90
CA VAL A 91 0.30 -12.82 -3.61
C VAL A 91 0.90 -13.62 -2.46
N SER A 92 0.15 -14.48 -1.80
CA SER A 92 0.74 -15.37 -0.79
C SER A 92 1.58 -16.47 -1.44
N GLN A 93 2.46 -17.10 -0.65
CA GLN A 93 3.33 -18.18 -1.12
C GLN A 93 2.56 -19.41 -1.63
N ASP A 94 1.35 -19.65 -1.12
CA ASP A 94 0.45 -20.72 -1.51
C ASP A 94 -0.54 -20.33 -2.62
N TRP A 95 -0.40 -19.14 -3.23
CA TRP A 95 -1.31 -18.68 -4.26
C TRP A 95 -1.28 -19.58 -5.51
N GLN A 96 -2.47 -20.02 -5.91
CA GLN A 96 -2.70 -20.68 -7.19
C GLN A 96 -3.71 -19.84 -7.95
N GLY A 97 -3.34 -19.42 -9.16
CA GLY A 97 -4.18 -18.54 -9.95
C GLY A 97 -3.82 -18.54 -11.42
N ARG A 98 -4.49 -17.66 -12.16
CA ARG A 98 -4.22 -17.41 -13.57
C ARG A 98 -3.99 -15.92 -13.77
N VAL A 99 -3.06 -15.60 -14.66
CA VAL A 99 -2.84 -14.25 -15.19
C VAL A 99 -2.96 -14.35 -16.70
N TRP A 100 -3.75 -13.48 -17.32
CA TRP A 100 -3.85 -13.39 -18.78
C TRP A 100 -4.01 -11.93 -19.21
N ALA A 101 -3.68 -11.65 -20.47
CA ALA A 101 -3.87 -10.33 -21.07
C ALA A 101 -5.18 -10.30 -21.85
N ARG A 102 -5.84 -9.13 -21.84
CA ARG A 102 -6.98 -8.82 -22.70
C ARG A 102 -6.61 -7.70 -23.65
N THR A 103 -7.25 -7.66 -24.81
CA THR A 103 -6.95 -6.66 -25.87
C THR A 103 -8.22 -5.99 -26.36
N ASN A 104 -8.07 -4.74 -26.81
CA ASN A 104 -9.14 -3.93 -27.38
C ASN A 104 -10.37 -3.89 -26.47
N CYS A 105 -10.18 -3.44 -25.23
CA CYS A 105 -11.25 -3.41 -24.24
C CYS A 105 -11.93 -2.03 -24.16
N SER A 106 -13.23 -2.03 -23.91
CA SER A 106 -14.03 -0.83 -23.63
C SER A 106 -15.04 -1.12 -22.52
N PHE A 107 -14.81 -0.54 -21.32
CA PHE A 107 -15.66 -0.72 -20.14
C PHE A 107 -16.50 0.53 -19.84
N ASN A 108 -17.65 0.35 -19.20
CA ASN A 108 -18.39 1.46 -18.59
C ASN A 108 -17.57 2.15 -17.49
N ALA A 109 -18.05 3.31 -17.01
CA ALA A 109 -17.27 4.18 -16.12
C ALA A 109 -16.84 3.52 -14.79
N ASP A 110 -17.59 2.53 -14.31
CA ASP A 110 -17.34 1.76 -13.09
C ASP A 110 -16.68 0.39 -13.34
N GLY A 111 -16.38 0.03 -14.61
CA GLY A 111 -15.71 -1.22 -14.96
C GLY A 111 -16.56 -2.49 -14.76
N THR A 112 -17.87 -2.34 -14.59
CA THR A 112 -18.81 -3.44 -14.29
C THR A 112 -19.44 -4.07 -15.53
N SER A 113 -19.32 -3.45 -16.70
CA SER A 113 -19.82 -3.99 -17.96
C SER A 113 -19.14 -3.35 -19.18
N ALA A 114 -19.45 -3.85 -20.38
CA ALA A 114 -18.99 -3.24 -21.63
C ALA A 114 -19.60 -1.85 -21.83
N SER A 115 -18.84 -0.91 -22.39
CA SER A 115 -19.31 0.48 -22.59
C SER A 115 -20.51 0.58 -23.53
N ASP A 116 -20.66 -0.36 -24.45
CA ASP A 116 -21.72 -0.42 -25.45
C ASP A 116 -22.99 -1.16 -24.96
N GLY A 117 -22.99 -1.63 -23.71
CA GLY A 117 -24.06 -2.46 -23.14
C GLY A 117 -24.04 -3.91 -23.62
N GLY A 118 -23.00 -4.32 -24.35
CA GLY A 118 -22.79 -5.69 -24.79
C GLY A 118 -22.35 -6.63 -23.68
N ARG A 119 -22.29 -7.93 -24.01
CA ARG A 119 -21.84 -8.97 -23.08
C ARG A 119 -20.31 -9.00 -22.91
N LYS A 120 -19.57 -8.59 -23.93
CA LYS A 120 -18.10 -8.60 -23.96
C LYS A 120 -17.62 -7.16 -24.04
N ALA A 121 -16.62 -6.84 -23.24
CA ALA A 121 -15.94 -5.56 -23.27
C ALA A 121 -14.65 -5.63 -24.10
N CYS A 122 -14.06 -6.83 -24.26
CA CYS A 122 -12.79 -7.06 -24.94
C CYS A 122 -12.92 -8.04 -26.12
N ASP A 123 -12.09 -7.86 -27.15
CA ASP A 123 -12.02 -8.78 -28.30
C ASP A 123 -11.43 -10.14 -27.92
N THR A 124 -10.39 -10.14 -27.07
CA THR A 124 -9.70 -11.35 -26.64
C THR A 124 -9.55 -11.39 -25.12
N GLY A 125 -9.59 -12.61 -24.57
CA GLY A 125 -9.41 -12.84 -23.13
C GLY A 125 -10.52 -12.29 -22.23
N ASP A 126 -11.65 -11.86 -22.82
CA ASP A 126 -12.77 -11.29 -22.09
C ASP A 126 -13.27 -12.20 -20.95
N CYS A 127 -13.65 -11.57 -19.83
CA CYS A 127 -14.12 -12.24 -18.62
C CYS A 127 -15.53 -11.79 -18.23
N ASP A 128 -16.47 -11.92 -19.17
CA ASP A 128 -17.89 -11.52 -19.05
C ASP A 128 -18.09 -10.00 -18.93
N GLY A 129 -17.29 -9.24 -19.68
CA GLY A 129 -17.47 -7.79 -19.85
C GLY A 129 -17.05 -6.92 -18.64
N VAL A 130 -16.52 -7.50 -17.57
CA VAL A 130 -16.02 -6.74 -16.41
C VAL A 130 -14.54 -6.41 -16.51
N GLU A 131 -14.11 -5.24 -16.03
CA GLU A 131 -12.70 -4.89 -15.96
C GLU A 131 -11.97 -5.77 -14.93
N THR A 132 -12.58 -6.01 -13.78
CA THR A 132 -12.02 -6.87 -12.72
C THR A 132 -12.80 -8.18 -12.63
N PRO A 133 -12.21 -9.33 -13.00
CA PRO A 133 -12.83 -10.64 -12.84
C PRO A 133 -13.27 -10.87 -11.38
N PRO A 134 -14.52 -11.34 -11.14
CA PRO A 134 -14.99 -11.66 -9.81
C PRO A 134 -14.17 -12.82 -9.22
N GLN A 135 -13.92 -12.77 -7.91
CA GLN A 135 -13.25 -13.85 -7.19
C GLN A 135 -14.29 -14.77 -6.53
N PRO A 136 -14.03 -16.08 -6.45
CA PRO A 136 -14.89 -16.97 -5.67
C PRO A 136 -14.93 -16.50 -4.20
N SER A 137 -16.14 -16.20 -3.71
CA SER A 137 -16.37 -15.58 -2.40
C SER A 137 -15.86 -16.39 -1.21
N SER A 138 -15.60 -17.68 -1.40
CA SER A 138 -15.08 -18.60 -0.38
C SER A 138 -13.59 -18.43 -0.09
N LYS A 139 -12.86 -17.57 -0.82
CA LYS A 139 -11.41 -17.38 -0.69
C LYS A 139 -10.96 -15.92 -0.75
N LEU A 140 -11.88 -14.96 -0.65
CA LEU A 140 -11.46 -13.62 -0.25
C LEU A 140 -10.88 -13.71 1.17
N PRO A 141 -9.79 -12.99 1.50
CA PRO A 141 -9.32 -12.98 2.86
C PRO A 141 -10.47 -12.48 3.74
N SER A 142 -11.00 -13.36 4.59
CA SER A 142 -11.61 -12.91 5.83
C SER A 142 -10.52 -12.10 6.50
N ASN A 143 -10.60 -10.78 6.42
CA ASN A 143 -9.78 -9.92 7.23
C ASN A 143 -10.43 -10.05 8.63
N PRO A 144 -9.89 -10.81 9.60
CA PRO A 144 -10.32 -10.57 10.96
C PRO A 144 -9.93 -9.11 11.23
N ALA A 145 -10.92 -8.25 11.46
CA ALA A 145 -10.64 -6.95 12.07
C ALA A 145 -9.68 -7.20 13.23
N PRO A 146 -8.63 -6.38 13.43
CA PRO A 146 -7.75 -6.56 14.57
C PRO A 146 -8.61 -6.51 15.83
N THR A 147 -8.91 -7.68 16.39
CA THR A 147 -9.62 -7.79 17.65
C THR A 147 -8.67 -7.21 18.67
N LYS A 148 -8.92 -5.95 19.04
CA LYS A 148 -8.30 -5.29 20.17
C LYS A 148 -8.32 -6.31 21.32
N PRO A 149 -7.17 -6.67 21.92
CA PRO A 149 -7.17 -7.60 23.04
C PRO A 149 -8.07 -7.02 24.12
N THR A 150 -9.16 -7.73 24.41
CA THR A 150 -10.02 -7.44 25.54
C THR A 150 -9.17 -7.64 26.79
N PRO A 151 -8.98 -6.62 27.65
CA PRO A 151 -8.29 -6.83 28.91
C PRO A 151 -9.12 -7.82 29.74
N SER A 152 -8.55 -8.98 30.03
CA SER A 152 -9.11 -9.93 30.99
C SER A 152 -9.01 -9.31 32.38
N THR A 153 -10.12 -8.78 32.88
CA THR A 153 -10.25 -8.41 34.29
C THR A 153 -10.30 -9.69 35.11
N THR A 154 -9.15 -10.15 35.59
CA THR A 154 -9.10 -11.16 36.65
C THR A 154 -9.50 -10.47 37.95
N SER A 155 -10.70 -10.80 38.45
CA SER A 155 -11.17 -10.37 39.76
C SER A 155 -10.43 -11.18 40.84
N PRO A 156 -9.75 -10.56 41.83
CA PRO A 156 -9.24 -11.32 42.96
C PRO A 156 -10.38 -11.73 43.90
N SER A 157 -10.25 -12.94 44.47
CA SER A 157 -11.08 -13.47 45.56
C SER A 157 -10.67 -12.92 46.92
#